data_AF-A0AB37UCQ0-F1
#
_entry.id   AF-A0AB37UCQ0-F1
#
_cell.length_a   1.000
_cell.length_b   1.000
_cell.length_c   1.000
_cell.angle_alpha   90.00
_cell.angle_beta   90.00
_cell.angle_gamma   90.00
#
_symmetry.space_group_name_H-M   'P 1'
#
loop_
_entity.id
_entity.type
_entity.pdbx_description
1 polymer ?
#
loop_
_entity_poly.entity_id
_entity_poly.type
_entity_poly.pdbx_seq_one_letter_code
_entity_poly.pdbx_strand_id
1 'polypeptide(L)'
;MGKAGGSFQLFHLIIFQSLRHNPCHVPPFFTDNRIHPLSELGTNSARARSRLALKNLLVPPKLYTLNNSVPVPTDAEVLDVPTEGISDSPTTLPKGFLPDGGYKTLSLRGLYLSAPYLHDGGVAIKAGSLKVKPDGSFTVTDPSGLGLAGTLSVGQSADSASSLRALLDRELRDRVVAANQANPALKRDNLDGTGHHFYVDRAAGFTPAQQTDLINFLLALDDDPGQI
;
A
#
# COMPACT_ATOMS: atom_id res chain seq x y z
N MET A 1 -16.06 -34.01 10.25
CA MET A 1 -15.86 -32.87 9.33
C MET A 1 -14.42 -32.43 9.46
N GLY A 2 -13.65 -32.59 8.39
CA GLY A 2 -12.21 -32.84 8.43
C GLY A 2 -11.32 -31.59 8.50
N LYS A 3 -10.23 -31.73 9.25
CA LYS A 3 -9.06 -30.85 9.31
C LYS A 3 -8.39 -30.76 7.93
N ALA A 4 -8.67 -29.69 7.19
CA ALA A 4 -7.98 -29.37 5.93
C ALA A 4 -7.33 -27.96 5.90
N GLY A 5 -7.57 -27.10 6.90
CA GLY A 5 -7.05 -25.73 6.95
C GLY A 5 -5.52 -25.61 7.13
N GLY A 6 -4.92 -26.50 7.93
CA GLY A 6 -3.50 -26.38 8.31
C GLY A 6 -2.48 -26.54 7.17
N SER A 7 -2.79 -27.29 6.11
CA SER A 7 -1.87 -27.48 4.96
C SER A 7 -2.00 -26.35 3.94
N PHE A 8 -3.23 -25.86 3.74
CA PHE A 8 -3.53 -24.75 2.84
C PHE A 8 -2.82 -23.48 3.31
N GLN A 9 -2.97 -23.11 4.58
CA GLN A 9 -2.37 -21.90 5.12
C GLN A 9 -0.83 -21.91 5.15
N LEU A 10 -0.22 -23.08 5.37
CA LEU A 10 1.24 -23.23 5.40
C LEU A 10 1.86 -23.00 4.03
N PHE A 11 1.28 -23.56 2.96
CA PHE A 11 1.77 -23.40 1.59
C PHE A 11 1.73 -21.94 1.12
N HIS A 12 0.64 -21.25 1.43
CA HIS A 12 0.46 -19.84 1.09
C HIS A 12 1.40 -18.92 1.87
N LEU A 13 1.59 -19.22 3.16
CA LEU A 13 2.58 -18.52 3.97
C LEU A 13 3.99 -18.75 3.45
N ILE A 14 4.33 -19.95 2.94
CA ILE A 14 5.64 -20.23 2.33
C ILE A 14 5.84 -19.40 1.07
N ILE A 15 4.84 -19.28 0.19
CA ILE A 15 4.92 -18.40 -0.99
C ILE A 15 5.11 -16.94 -0.56
N PHE A 16 4.36 -16.48 0.44
CA PHE A 16 4.52 -15.13 0.97
C PHE A 16 5.90 -14.90 1.62
N GLN A 17 6.43 -15.91 2.32
CA GLN A 17 7.73 -15.84 2.98
C GLN A 17 8.92 -16.00 2.02
N SER A 18 8.75 -16.67 0.88
CA SER A 18 9.81 -16.81 -0.12
C SER A 18 10.13 -15.49 -0.84
N LEU A 19 9.25 -14.48 -0.73
CA LEU A 19 9.45 -13.12 -1.27
C LEU A 19 10.36 -12.23 -0.38
N ARG A 20 10.88 -12.74 0.75
CA ARG A 20 11.52 -11.96 1.84
C ARG A 20 13.01 -11.62 1.65
N HIS A 21 13.40 -11.00 0.54
CA HIS A 21 14.73 -10.37 0.51
C HIS A 21 14.82 -9.14 1.44
N ASN A 22 13.68 -8.51 1.79
CA ASN A 22 13.56 -7.54 2.89
C ASN A 22 12.12 -7.59 3.47
N PRO A 23 11.90 -8.13 4.69
CA PRO A 23 10.53 -8.43 5.14
C PRO A 23 9.79 -7.18 5.63
N CYS A 24 9.15 -6.44 4.71
CA CYS A 24 8.31 -5.28 5.05
C CYS A 24 6.98 -5.70 5.71
N HIS A 25 6.42 -6.84 5.30
CA HIS A 25 5.13 -7.33 5.77
C HIS A 25 5.30 -8.55 6.68
N VAL A 26 5.59 -8.31 7.96
CA VAL A 26 5.83 -9.36 8.96
C VAL A 26 4.57 -9.73 9.76
N PRO A 27 4.29 -11.03 10.01
CA PRO A 27 3.24 -11.45 10.92
C PRO A 27 3.44 -10.93 12.36
N PRO A 28 2.38 -10.86 13.18
CA PRO A 28 1.00 -11.24 12.86
C PRO A 28 0.20 -10.15 12.13
N PHE A 29 0.67 -8.91 12.15
CA PHE A 29 -0.05 -7.76 11.58
C PHE A 29 0.27 -7.48 10.11
N PHE A 30 1.19 -8.26 9.50
CA PHE A 30 1.63 -8.12 8.12
C PHE A 30 2.10 -6.69 7.79
N THR A 31 2.83 -6.09 8.72
CA THR A 31 3.50 -4.79 8.61
C THR A 31 4.64 -4.76 9.61
N ASP A 32 5.75 -4.15 9.24
CA ASP A 32 6.85 -3.83 10.15
C ASP A 32 6.68 -2.49 10.86
N ASN A 33 5.62 -1.74 10.54
CA ASN A 33 5.35 -0.38 11.01
C ASN A 33 6.47 0.63 10.73
N ARG A 34 7.33 0.38 9.74
CA ARG A 34 8.45 1.26 9.37
C ARG A 34 8.11 2.07 8.13
N ILE A 35 8.80 3.19 7.98
CA ILE A 35 8.86 3.95 6.74
C ILE A 35 10.06 3.44 5.95
N HIS A 36 9.81 3.00 4.71
CA HIS A 36 10.85 2.59 3.78
C HIS A 36 11.15 3.71 2.79
N PRO A 37 12.44 3.92 2.46
CA PRO A 37 12.84 5.01 1.60
C PRO A 37 12.33 4.80 0.18
N LEU A 38 12.06 5.90 -0.51
CA LEU A 38 11.59 5.88 -1.89
C LEU A 38 12.52 5.10 -2.84
N SER A 39 13.83 5.14 -2.62
CA SER A 39 14.82 4.41 -3.41
C SER A 39 14.64 2.89 -3.38
N GLU A 40 14.05 2.37 -2.31
CA GLU A 40 13.72 0.95 -2.17
C GLU A 40 12.35 0.63 -2.81
N LEU A 41 11.36 1.48 -2.57
CA LEU A 41 9.98 1.23 -3.01
C LEU A 41 9.73 1.53 -4.49
N GLY A 42 10.39 2.55 -5.04
CA GLY A 42 10.24 2.99 -6.44
C GLY A 42 8.86 3.53 -6.80
N THR A 43 7.96 3.73 -5.84
CA THR A 43 6.59 4.24 -6.06
C THR A 43 6.58 5.71 -6.47
N ASN A 44 5.41 6.24 -6.89
CA ASN A 44 5.30 7.65 -7.24
C ASN A 44 5.90 8.54 -6.13
N SER A 45 6.80 9.45 -6.53
CA SER A 45 7.64 10.21 -5.60
C SER A 45 7.01 11.48 -5.05
N ALA A 46 5.94 11.98 -5.69
CA ALA A 46 5.43 13.33 -5.44
C ALA A 46 5.01 13.51 -3.98
N ARG A 47 4.25 12.55 -3.44
CA ARG A 47 3.77 12.59 -2.06
C ARG A 47 4.88 12.40 -1.02
N ALA A 48 5.81 11.48 -1.27
CA ALA A 48 6.97 11.26 -0.39
C ALA A 48 7.83 12.53 -0.27
N ARG A 49 8.14 13.17 -1.40
CA ARG A 49 8.99 14.38 -1.44
C ARG A 49 8.30 15.63 -0.90
N SER A 50 6.97 15.74 -1.04
CA SER A 50 6.21 16.94 -0.63
C SER A 50 6.35 17.28 0.86
N ARG A 51 6.74 16.30 1.69
CA ARG A 51 6.86 16.44 3.14
C ARG A 51 8.27 16.78 3.61
N LEU A 52 9.27 16.74 2.73
CA LEU A 52 10.67 17.02 3.09
C LEU A 52 10.86 18.46 3.58
N ALA A 53 10.09 19.41 3.05
CA ALA A 53 10.12 20.81 3.48
C ALA A 53 9.70 20.99 4.95
N LEU A 54 8.93 20.05 5.51
CA LEU A 54 8.51 20.11 6.92
C LEU A 54 9.69 20.11 7.88
N LYS A 55 10.84 19.50 7.52
CA LYS A 55 12.03 19.46 8.38
C LYS A 55 12.47 20.86 8.83
N ASN A 56 12.26 21.88 8.00
CA ASN A 56 12.64 23.26 8.27
C ASN A 56 11.60 24.00 9.12
N LEU A 57 10.43 23.40 9.36
CA LEU A 57 9.31 23.95 10.11
C LEU A 57 9.10 23.24 11.46
N LEU A 58 9.85 22.17 11.74
CA LEU A 58 9.74 21.45 13.00
C LEU A 58 10.33 22.26 14.15
N VAL A 59 9.50 22.48 15.16
CA VAL A 59 9.86 23.11 16.44
C VAL A 59 9.48 22.17 17.57
N PRO A 60 10.11 22.30 18.76
CA PRO A 60 9.70 21.51 19.92
C PRO A 60 8.19 21.63 20.16
N PRO A 61 7.48 20.51 20.36
CA PRO A 61 6.03 20.52 20.49
C PRO A 61 5.60 21.23 21.77
N LYS A 62 4.55 22.04 21.65
CA LYS A 62 3.95 22.82 22.74
C LYS A 62 2.45 22.63 22.77
N LEU A 63 1.85 22.79 23.94
CA LEU A 63 0.41 22.68 24.15
C LEU A 63 -0.08 23.84 25.03
N TYR A 64 -1.19 24.48 24.69
CA TYR A 64 -1.87 25.40 25.63
C TYR A 64 -2.48 24.61 26.79
N THR A 65 -2.53 25.19 27.99
CA THR A 65 -3.27 24.56 29.09
C THR A 65 -4.74 24.35 28.73
N LEU A 66 -5.34 23.28 29.25
CA LEU A 66 -6.71 22.86 28.89
C LEU A 66 -7.82 23.74 29.52
N ASN A 67 -7.44 24.71 30.35
CA ASN A 67 -8.34 25.64 31.03
C ASN A 67 -8.44 27.02 30.35
N ASN A 68 -7.78 27.22 29.19
CA ASN A 68 -7.90 28.45 28.43
C ASN A 68 -9.31 28.62 27.86
N SER A 69 -9.79 29.86 27.84
CA SER A 69 -11.01 30.22 27.12
C SER A 69 -10.80 30.13 25.60
N VAL A 70 -11.91 30.07 24.85
CA VAL A 70 -11.90 30.18 23.39
C VAL A 70 -12.59 31.50 23.01
N PRO A 71 -11.95 32.38 22.21
CA PRO A 71 -10.64 32.23 21.59
C PRO A 71 -9.47 32.26 22.59
N VAL A 72 -8.37 31.60 22.22
CA VAL A 72 -7.18 31.47 23.08
C VAL A 72 -6.59 32.86 23.37
N PRO A 73 -6.42 33.26 24.65
CA PRO A 73 -5.80 34.53 25.02
C PRO A 73 -4.36 34.66 24.52
N THR A 74 -3.91 35.89 24.27
CA THR A 74 -2.52 36.16 23.82
C THR A 74 -1.46 35.81 24.87
N ASP A 75 -1.86 35.75 26.14
CA ASP A 75 -1.06 35.43 27.32
C ASP A 75 -1.37 34.04 27.88
N ALA A 76 -2.03 33.18 27.10
CA ALA A 76 -2.34 31.81 27.49
C ALA A 76 -1.08 31.04 27.92
N GLU A 77 -1.20 30.28 29.01
CA GLU A 77 -0.12 29.43 29.49
C GLU A 77 0.18 28.31 28.49
N VAL A 78 1.48 28.06 28.26
CA VAL A 78 1.98 27.05 27.32
C VAL A 78 2.85 26.04 28.05
N LEU A 79 2.55 24.76 27.83
CA LEU A 79 3.28 23.61 28.34
C LEU A 79 4.18 23.04 27.25
N ASP A 80 5.41 22.67 27.63
CA ASP A 80 6.28 21.86 26.78
C ASP A 80 5.78 20.41 26.75
N VAL A 81 5.74 19.81 25.56
CA VAL A 81 5.34 18.41 25.39
C VAL A 81 6.59 17.52 25.42
N PRO A 82 6.73 16.62 26.41
CA PRO A 82 7.90 15.76 26.50
C PRO A 82 7.96 14.77 25.33
N THR A 83 9.15 14.61 24.75
CA THR A 83 9.39 13.66 23.63
C THR A 83 10.39 12.56 23.97
N GLU A 84 10.90 12.53 25.20
CA GLU A 84 11.84 11.52 25.67
C GLU A 84 11.20 10.13 25.59
N GLY A 85 11.93 9.16 25.01
CA GLY A 85 11.43 7.81 24.75
C GLY A 85 10.46 7.68 23.56
N ILE A 86 10.02 8.79 22.95
CA ILE A 86 9.11 8.78 21.78
C ILE A 86 9.86 9.10 20.48
N SER A 87 10.77 10.07 20.50
CA SER A 87 11.57 10.47 19.35
C SER A 87 13.02 10.68 19.75
N ASP A 88 13.96 10.42 18.82
CA ASP A 88 15.38 10.72 19.02
C ASP A 88 15.62 12.23 19.23
N SER A 89 14.77 13.06 18.61
CA SER A 89 14.75 14.51 18.78
C SER A 89 13.34 15.07 18.57
N PRO A 90 12.93 16.13 19.29
CA PRO A 90 11.63 16.78 19.11
C PRO A 90 11.47 17.47 17.75
N THR A 91 12.54 17.61 16.97
CA THR A 91 12.58 18.42 15.73
C THR A 91 13.04 17.65 14.50
N THR A 92 12.97 16.32 14.52
CA THR A 92 13.37 15.48 13.39
C THR A 92 12.18 14.85 12.69
N LEU A 93 12.29 14.67 11.38
CA LEU A 93 11.37 13.82 10.63
C LEU A 93 11.47 12.35 11.10
N PRO A 94 10.41 11.54 10.90
CA PRO A 94 10.44 10.12 11.21
C PRO A 94 11.60 9.38 10.55
N LYS A 95 12.11 8.33 11.22
CA LYS A 95 13.15 7.44 10.68
C LYS A 95 12.70 6.83 9.35
N GLY A 96 13.61 6.76 8.38
CA GLY A 96 13.33 6.25 7.03
C GLY A 96 12.78 7.27 6.03
N PHE A 97 12.51 8.51 6.47
CA PHE A 97 11.96 9.56 5.61
C PHE A 97 13.03 10.32 4.80
N LEU A 98 14.27 10.40 5.29
CA LEU A 98 15.35 11.10 4.60
C LEU A 98 16.19 10.12 3.74
N PRO A 99 16.80 10.59 2.63
CA PRO A 99 16.79 11.96 2.13
C PRO A 99 15.58 12.33 1.25
N ASP A 100 14.95 11.35 0.60
CA ASP A 100 14.06 11.58 -0.54
C ASP A 100 12.57 11.35 -0.26
N GLY A 101 12.23 11.13 1.01
CA GLY A 101 10.91 10.69 1.43
C GLY A 101 10.80 9.17 1.47
N GLY A 102 9.65 8.71 1.95
CA GLY A 102 9.34 7.29 2.01
C GLY A 102 7.86 7.06 2.29
N TYR A 103 7.46 5.79 2.28
CA TYR A 103 6.10 5.38 2.64
C TYR A 103 6.16 4.37 3.77
N LYS A 104 5.19 4.50 4.69
CA LYS A 104 5.00 3.52 5.76
C LYS A 104 4.43 2.24 5.17
N THR A 105 4.97 1.09 5.56
CA THR A 105 4.35 -0.19 5.26
C THR A 105 3.01 -0.30 5.96
N LEU A 106 1.91 -0.38 5.20
CA LEU A 106 0.59 -0.63 5.77
C LEU A 106 0.39 -2.12 6.07
N SER A 107 -0.53 -2.44 6.98
CA SER A 107 -0.94 -3.82 7.19
C SER A 107 -1.58 -4.37 5.92
N LEU A 108 -1.33 -5.65 5.62
CA LEU A 108 -2.03 -6.39 4.56
C LEU A 108 -3.37 -6.98 5.05
N ARG A 109 -3.74 -6.80 6.32
CA ARG A 109 -5.06 -7.21 6.82
C ARG A 109 -6.14 -6.32 6.21
N GLY A 110 -7.24 -6.93 5.79
CA GLY A 110 -8.37 -6.19 5.20
C GLY A 110 -8.15 -5.71 3.76
N LEU A 111 -7.18 -6.27 3.03
CA LEU A 111 -6.96 -5.95 1.60
C LEU A 111 -8.22 -6.16 0.73
N TYR A 112 -9.13 -7.03 1.17
CA TYR A 112 -10.40 -7.25 0.48
C TYR A 112 -11.31 -6.01 0.44
N LEU A 113 -11.15 -5.05 1.37
CA LEU A 113 -11.95 -3.82 1.47
C LEU A 113 -11.25 -2.55 0.99
N SER A 114 -9.94 -2.61 0.72
CA SER A 114 -9.12 -1.41 0.58
C SER A 114 -8.64 -1.13 -0.84
N ALA A 115 -9.13 -1.87 -1.84
CA ALA A 115 -8.88 -1.51 -3.23
C ALA A 115 -9.42 -0.10 -3.53
N PRO A 116 -8.69 0.74 -4.28
CA PRO A 116 -7.47 0.42 -5.03
C PRO A 116 -6.18 0.52 -4.20
N TYR A 117 -5.09 -0.07 -4.70
CA TYR A 117 -3.85 -0.24 -3.94
C TYR A 117 -2.78 0.81 -4.25
N LEU A 118 -1.77 0.84 -3.37
CA LEU A 118 -0.74 1.86 -3.22
C LEU A 118 -1.24 3.20 -2.66
N HIS A 119 -0.31 4.07 -2.30
CA HIS A 119 -0.60 5.34 -1.63
C HIS A 119 -1.39 6.33 -2.50
N ASP A 120 -1.29 6.21 -3.81
CA ASP A 120 -1.98 7.03 -4.81
C ASP A 120 -3.26 6.35 -5.34
N GLY A 121 -3.55 5.12 -4.89
CA GLY A 121 -4.64 4.31 -5.41
C GLY A 121 -4.47 3.93 -6.89
N GLY A 122 -3.30 4.11 -7.48
CA GLY A 122 -3.10 3.97 -8.92
C GLY A 122 -3.26 2.54 -9.45
N VAL A 123 -3.23 1.54 -8.57
CA VAL A 123 -3.41 0.13 -8.95
C VAL A 123 -4.85 -0.28 -8.74
N ALA A 124 -5.63 -0.17 -9.81
CA ALA A 124 -7.06 -0.41 -9.81
C ALA A 124 -7.48 -1.17 -11.07
N ILE A 125 -8.39 -2.13 -10.93
CA ILE A 125 -9.08 -2.78 -12.05
C ILE A 125 -10.57 -2.89 -11.72
N LYS A 126 -11.42 -2.48 -12.65
CA LYS A 126 -12.89 -2.62 -12.55
C LYS A 126 -13.30 -4.08 -12.64
N ALA A 127 -14.26 -4.51 -11.83
CA ALA A 127 -14.85 -5.85 -11.89
C ALA A 127 -15.27 -6.22 -13.33
N GLY A 128 -15.01 -7.47 -13.73
CA GLY A 128 -15.31 -7.98 -15.08
C GLY A 128 -14.30 -7.60 -16.18
N SER A 129 -13.27 -6.79 -15.86
CA SER A 129 -12.23 -6.40 -16.83
C SER A 129 -11.14 -7.45 -16.99
N LEU A 130 -11.07 -8.42 -16.07
CA LEU A 130 -10.25 -9.62 -16.18
C LEU A 130 -11.12 -10.87 -16.18
N LYS A 131 -10.72 -11.83 -17.02
CA LYS A 131 -11.19 -13.21 -16.93
C LYS A 131 -10.04 -14.10 -16.49
N VAL A 132 -10.12 -14.63 -15.28
CA VAL A 132 -9.18 -15.61 -14.71
C VAL A 132 -9.67 -17.02 -15.03
N LYS A 133 -8.77 -17.90 -15.47
CA LYS A 133 -9.02 -19.30 -15.80
C LYS A 133 -8.72 -20.19 -14.59
N PRO A 134 -9.18 -21.46 -14.58
CA PRO A 134 -8.92 -22.39 -13.46
C PRO A 134 -7.45 -22.64 -13.16
N ASP A 135 -6.55 -22.50 -14.15
CA ASP A 135 -5.10 -22.64 -13.98
C ASP A 135 -4.42 -21.36 -13.42
N GLY A 136 -5.21 -20.36 -13.05
CA GLY A 136 -4.77 -19.06 -12.56
C GLY A 136 -4.29 -18.10 -13.65
N SER A 137 -4.19 -18.53 -14.92
CA SER A 137 -3.90 -17.63 -16.03
C SER A 137 -5.07 -16.68 -16.27
N PHE A 138 -4.82 -15.52 -16.87
CA PHE A 138 -5.86 -14.52 -17.06
C PHE A 138 -5.77 -13.84 -18.42
N THR A 139 -6.85 -13.17 -18.79
CA THR A 139 -6.93 -12.32 -19.98
C THR A 139 -7.66 -11.03 -19.60
N VAL A 140 -7.22 -9.91 -20.16
CA VAL A 140 -7.96 -8.63 -20.05
C VAL A 140 -9.11 -8.67 -21.05
N THR A 141 -10.34 -8.66 -20.53
CA THR A 141 -11.58 -8.69 -21.32
C THR A 141 -12.12 -7.30 -21.63
N ASP A 142 -11.83 -6.32 -20.77
CA ASP A 142 -12.19 -4.92 -20.97
C ASP A 142 -11.01 -4.01 -20.63
N PRO A 143 -10.21 -3.58 -21.62
CA PRO A 143 -9.10 -2.66 -21.39
C PRO A 143 -9.53 -1.29 -20.83
N SER A 144 -10.78 -0.88 -21.03
CA SER A 144 -11.29 0.41 -20.52
C SER A 144 -11.48 0.42 -19.00
N GLY A 145 -11.49 -0.76 -18.36
CA GLY A 145 -11.60 -0.90 -16.91
C GLY A 145 -10.27 -0.95 -16.16
N LEU A 146 -9.15 -0.61 -16.81
CA LEU A 146 -7.82 -0.59 -16.19
C LEU A 146 -7.49 0.77 -15.58
N GLY A 147 -6.83 0.75 -14.42
CA GLY A 147 -6.37 1.94 -13.71
C GLY A 147 -7.48 2.75 -13.06
N LEU A 148 -7.06 3.81 -12.36
CA LEU A 148 -7.96 4.85 -11.85
C LEU A 148 -8.76 5.50 -12.98
N ALA A 149 -8.18 5.58 -14.18
CA ALA A 149 -8.85 6.12 -15.37
C ALA A 149 -10.13 5.34 -15.74
N GLY A 150 -10.12 4.01 -15.55
CA GLY A 150 -11.26 3.12 -15.81
C GLY A 150 -12.11 2.77 -14.58
N THR A 151 -11.77 3.31 -13.40
CA THR A 151 -12.41 2.98 -12.11
C THR A 151 -12.89 4.24 -11.38
N LEU A 152 -12.26 4.64 -10.28
CA LEU A 152 -12.77 5.64 -9.35
C LEU A 152 -12.91 7.02 -10.01
N SER A 153 -12.08 7.35 -11.00
CA SER A 153 -12.15 8.63 -11.73
C SER A 153 -13.42 8.79 -12.55
N VAL A 154 -14.13 7.68 -12.81
CA VAL A 154 -15.41 7.62 -13.54
C VAL A 154 -16.53 7.04 -12.67
N GLY A 155 -16.36 7.05 -11.35
CA GLY A 155 -17.37 6.58 -10.39
C GLY A 155 -17.58 5.07 -10.37
N GLN A 156 -16.59 4.28 -10.82
CA GLN A 156 -16.65 2.82 -10.81
C GLN A 156 -15.71 2.25 -9.73
N SER A 157 -16.17 1.26 -8.97
CA SER A 157 -15.35 0.63 -7.94
C SER A 157 -14.25 -0.26 -8.52
N ALA A 158 -13.13 -0.36 -7.81
CA ALA A 158 -12.08 -1.33 -8.08
C ALA A 158 -12.42 -2.70 -7.46
N ASP A 159 -12.12 -3.77 -8.19
CA ASP A 159 -12.19 -5.14 -7.70
C ASP A 159 -10.87 -5.52 -7.01
N SER A 160 -10.95 -5.99 -5.78
CA SER A 160 -9.78 -6.28 -4.93
C SER A 160 -8.89 -7.37 -5.52
N ALA A 161 -9.46 -8.49 -5.95
CA ALA A 161 -8.67 -9.60 -6.51
C ALA A 161 -7.97 -9.22 -7.82
N SER A 162 -8.68 -8.55 -8.73
CA SER A 162 -8.12 -8.08 -10.00
C SER A 162 -7.07 -7.00 -9.81
N SER A 163 -7.29 -6.09 -8.86
CA SER A 163 -6.32 -5.03 -8.55
C SER A 163 -5.07 -5.58 -7.88
N LEU A 164 -5.16 -6.61 -7.02
CA LEU A 164 -3.98 -7.30 -6.47
C LEU A 164 -3.24 -8.06 -7.57
N ARG A 165 -3.96 -8.66 -8.52
CA ARG A 165 -3.33 -9.29 -9.68
C ARG A 165 -2.53 -8.28 -10.51
N ALA A 166 -3.07 -7.08 -10.74
CA ALA A 166 -2.33 -5.99 -11.35
C ALA A 166 -1.15 -5.50 -10.50
N LEU A 167 -1.24 -5.57 -9.17
CA LEU A 167 -0.11 -5.22 -8.29
C LEU A 167 1.06 -6.20 -8.48
N LEU A 168 0.75 -7.48 -8.65
CA LEU A 168 1.71 -8.59 -8.63
C LEU A 168 2.21 -9.02 -10.02
N ASP A 169 1.51 -8.70 -11.10
CA ASP A 169 1.88 -9.08 -12.47
C ASP A 169 2.47 -7.89 -13.24
N ARG A 170 3.74 -7.99 -13.68
CA ARG A 170 4.42 -6.84 -14.31
C ARG A 170 3.77 -6.35 -15.60
N GLU A 171 3.30 -7.26 -16.45
CA GLU A 171 2.75 -6.90 -17.76
C GLU A 171 1.37 -6.26 -17.60
N LEU A 172 0.54 -6.81 -16.70
CA LEU A 172 -0.72 -6.19 -16.34
C LEU A 172 -0.51 -4.83 -15.66
N ARG A 173 0.52 -4.72 -14.80
CA ARG A 173 0.86 -3.48 -14.12
C ARG A 173 1.24 -2.37 -15.10
N ASP A 174 2.08 -2.66 -16.08
CA ASP A 174 2.49 -1.70 -17.11
C ASP A 174 1.29 -1.13 -17.86
N ARG A 175 0.29 -1.97 -18.15
CA ARG A 175 -0.96 -1.55 -18.80
C ARG A 175 -1.82 -0.66 -17.91
N VAL A 176 -1.90 -0.96 -16.61
CA VAL A 176 -2.61 -0.13 -15.63
C VAL A 176 -1.95 1.24 -15.50
N VAL A 177 -0.62 1.28 -15.38
CA VAL A 177 0.15 2.52 -15.34
C VAL A 177 -0.03 3.34 -16.62
N ALA A 178 0.06 2.69 -17.79
CA ALA A 178 -0.15 3.36 -19.07
C ALA A 178 -1.56 3.97 -19.19
N ALA A 179 -2.60 3.27 -18.71
CA ALA A 179 -3.97 3.78 -18.70
C ALA A 179 -4.10 5.04 -17.82
N ASN A 180 -3.48 5.05 -16.64
CA ASN A 180 -3.45 6.22 -15.76
C ASN A 180 -2.69 7.39 -16.39
N GLN A 181 -1.51 7.14 -16.97
CA GLN A 181 -0.67 8.16 -17.59
C GLN A 181 -1.28 8.78 -18.84
N ALA A 182 -2.16 8.06 -19.53
CA ALA A 182 -2.93 8.57 -20.65
C ALA A 182 -4.03 9.55 -20.23
N ASN A 183 -4.41 9.59 -18.94
CA ASN A 183 -5.39 10.55 -18.40
C ASN A 183 -4.66 11.83 -17.91
N PRO A 184 -4.90 13.00 -18.54
CA PRO A 184 -4.20 14.24 -18.18
C PRO A 184 -4.43 14.71 -16.74
N ALA A 185 -5.62 14.45 -16.17
CA ALA A 185 -5.93 14.83 -14.79
C ALA A 185 -5.12 13.98 -13.81
N LEU A 186 -5.08 12.66 -14.00
CA LEU A 186 -4.30 11.75 -13.16
C LEU A 186 -2.80 12.02 -13.24
N LYS A 187 -2.29 12.32 -14.45
CA LYS A 187 -0.89 12.69 -14.64
C LYS A 187 -0.53 13.98 -13.89
N ARG A 188 -1.39 15.01 -13.97
CA ARG A 188 -1.20 16.26 -13.21
C ARG A 188 -1.17 16.02 -11.71
N ASP A 189 -2.02 15.12 -11.24
CA ASP A 189 -2.24 14.87 -9.82
C ASP A 189 -1.30 13.78 -9.25
N ASN A 190 -0.37 13.25 -10.07
CA ASN A 190 0.61 12.21 -9.73
C ASN A 190 -0.03 10.88 -9.25
N LEU A 191 -1.12 10.47 -9.91
CA LEU A 191 -1.87 9.25 -9.61
C LEU A 191 -1.64 8.22 -10.73
N ASP A 192 -0.50 7.53 -10.71
CA ASP A 192 -0.08 6.66 -11.82
C ASP A 192 0.03 5.18 -11.45
N GLY A 193 0.18 4.84 -10.17
CA GLY A 193 0.35 3.48 -9.69
C GLY A 193 1.72 2.90 -10.02
N THR A 194 2.77 3.70 -10.17
CA THR A 194 4.14 3.22 -10.41
C THR A 194 4.80 2.61 -9.17
N GLY A 195 5.85 1.81 -9.38
CA GLY A 195 6.70 1.24 -8.32
C GLY A 195 6.13 0.03 -7.60
N HIS A 196 6.75 -0.29 -6.45
CA HIS A 196 6.52 -1.52 -5.70
C HIS A 196 6.77 -2.76 -6.56
N HIS A 197 7.98 -2.88 -7.13
CA HIS A 197 8.37 -3.91 -8.09
C HIS A 197 8.62 -5.29 -7.43
N PHE A 198 7.68 -5.75 -6.61
CA PHE A 198 7.68 -7.05 -5.94
C PHE A 198 6.71 -7.98 -6.67
N TYR A 199 7.09 -8.35 -7.90
CA TYR A 199 6.23 -9.12 -8.80
C TYR A 199 6.19 -10.61 -8.44
N VAL A 200 5.03 -11.21 -8.65
CA VAL A 200 4.76 -12.65 -8.52
C VAL A 200 4.20 -13.12 -9.85
N ASP A 201 5.09 -13.22 -10.84
CA ASP A 201 4.78 -13.61 -12.21
C ASP A 201 5.78 -14.66 -12.73
N ARG A 202 5.59 -15.13 -13.97
CA ARG A 202 6.45 -16.16 -14.58
C ARG A 202 7.91 -15.72 -14.67
N ALA A 203 8.16 -14.45 -14.96
CA ALA A 203 9.51 -13.92 -15.07
C ALA A 203 10.21 -13.77 -13.70
N ALA A 204 9.44 -13.75 -12.60
CA ALA A 204 9.93 -13.88 -11.24
C ALA A 204 9.99 -15.35 -10.75
N GLY A 205 9.69 -16.33 -11.60
CA GLY A 205 9.74 -17.75 -11.28
C GLY A 205 8.46 -18.34 -10.68
N PHE A 206 7.35 -17.61 -10.70
CA PHE A 206 6.07 -18.05 -10.15
C PHE A 206 5.08 -18.51 -11.23
N THR A 207 4.27 -19.51 -10.90
CA THR A 207 3.18 -19.95 -11.75
C THR A 207 1.92 -19.08 -11.54
N PRO A 208 1.01 -19.01 -12.53
CA PRO A 208 -0.26 -18.30 -12.34
C PRO A 208 -1.13 -18.85 -11.19
N ALA A 209 -1.01 -20.15 -10.90
CA ALA A 209 -1.64 -20.77 -9.75
C ALA A 209 -1.06 -20.23 -8.43
N GLN A 210 0.27 -20.17 -8.28
CA GLN A 210 0.92 -19.59 -7.09
C GLN A 210 0.56 -18.11 -6.86
N GLN A 211 0.44 -17.32 -7.94
CA GLN A 211 -0.04 -15.94 -7.83
C GLN A 211 -1.50 -15.89 -7.34
N THR A 212 -2.35 -16.77 -7.87
CA THR A 212 -3.77 -16.86 -7.46
C THR A 212 -3.91 -17.27 -5.99
N ASP A 213 -3.12 -18.26 -5.58
CA ASP A 213 -2.99 -18.69 -4.19
C ASP A 213 -2.61 -17.50 -3.31
N LEU A 214 -1.51 -16.80 -3.63
CA LEU A 214 -1.09 -15.62 -2.87
C LEU A 214 -2.19 -14.56 -2.76
N ILE A 215 -2.90 -14.25 -3.85
CA ILE A 215 -4.01 -13.29 -3.83
C ILE A 215 -5.12 -13.76 -2.88
N ASN A 216 -5.51 -15.03 -2.94
CA ASN A 216 -6.54 -15.58 -2.05
C ASN A 216 -6.11 -15.49 -0.59
N PHE A 217 -4.85 -15.82 -0.29
CA PHE A 217 -4.28 -15.67 1.05
C PHE A 217 -4.34 -14.21 1.52
N LEU A 218 -3.90 -13.26 0.70
CA LEU A 218 -3.90 -11.83 1.02
C LEU A 218 -5.31 -11.29 1.28
N LEU A 219 -6.30 -11.75 0.51
CA LEU A 219 -7.70 -11.34 0.68
C LEU A 219 -8.35 -11.98 1.92
N ALA A 220 -7.87 -13.15 2.34
CA ALA A 220 -8.33 -13.84 3.53
C ALA A 220 -7.67 -13.33 4.83
N LEU A 221 -6.66 -12.45 4.75
CA LEU A 221 -6.01 -11.90 5.94
C LEU A 221 -6.99 -11.01 6.72
N ASP A 222 -7.37 -11.48 7.89
CA ASP A 222 -8.18 -10.78 8.87
C ASP A 222 -7.45 -10.66 10.23
N ASP A 223 -8.20 -10.34 11.28
CA ASP A 223 -7.66 -10.20 12.62
C ASP A 223 -7.37 -11.52 13.34
N ASP A 224 -7.88 -12.65 12.82
CA ASP A 224 -7.67 -13.99 13.35
C ASP A 224 -7.16 -14.95 12.26
N PRO A 225 -5.93 -14.72 11.76
CA PRO A 225 -5.45 -15.45 10.60
C PRO A 225 -5.36 -16.96 10.84
N GLY A 226 -5.43 -17.48 12.07
CA GLY A 226 -5.32 -18.91 12.39
C GLY A 226 -6.63 -19.70 12.47
N GLN A 227 -7.80 -19.10 12.20
CA GLN A 227 -9.12 -19.76 12.31
C GLN A 227 -9.72 -20.25 10.98
N ILE A 228 -8.96 -20.30 9.88
CA ILE A 228 -9.46 -20.73 8.56
C ILE A 228 -9.09 -22.19 8.24
#